data_AF-Q2NRQ6-F1
#
_entry.id   AF-Q2NRQ6-F1
#
_cell.length_a   1.000
_cell.length_b   1.000
_cell.length_c   1.000
_cell.angle_alpha   90.00
_cell.angle_beta   90.00
_cell.angle_gamma   90.00
#
_symmetry.space_group_name_H-M   'P 1'
#
loop_
_entity.id
_entity.type
_entity.pdbx_description
1 polymer ?
#
loop_
_entity_poly.entity_id
_entity_poly.type
_entity_poly.pdbx_seq_one_letter_code
_entity_poly.pdbx_strand_id
1 'polypeptide(L)'
;MMHQHSQLPADIDTALRLLHSDSCSANWRQSFQALLPREDEPTGRAQLELMQLEQQQNLFLAEYLYTQAQALGRAGDIPAAFAEVLCHAWAAAVRYTRLFGHARQVISLRWYLNQYGEDPARLGHLITAIDAAQHYAEKTSLWLAEEDVNVAHNLPLLLDPSRLGLLAESCRQPADAIL
;
A
#
# COMPACT_ATOMS: atom_id res chain seq x y z
N MET A 1 11.55 18.41 -0.39
CA MET A 1 10.65 17.86 -1.43
C MET A 1 10.67 16.32 -1.52
N MET A 2 11.13 15.59 -0.49
CA MET A 2 11.21 14.11 -0.53
C MET A 2 9.99 13.40 0.09
N HIS A 3 9.09 14.14 0.78
CA HIS A 3 7.98 13.56 1.56
C HIS A 3 6.70 13.28 0.76
N GLN A 4 6.60 13.74 -0.50
CA GLN A 4 5.39 13.53 -1.32
C GLN A 4 5.29 12.09 -1.84
N HIS A 5 6.42 11.41 -2.05
CA HIS A 5 6.45 10.03 -2.57
C HIS A 5 6.22 8.95 -1.50
N SER A 6 6.23 9.32 -0.22
CA SER A 6 5.98 8.38 0.89
C SER A 6 4.54 8.43 1.40
N GLN A 7 3.68 9.20 0.73
CA GLN A 7 2.25 9.29 1.06
C GLN A 7 1.43 8.53 0.03
N LEU A 8 0.28 8.02 0.47
CA LEU A 8 -0.70 7.46 -0.44
C LEU A 8 -1.16 8.52 -1.46
N PRO A 9 -1.55 8.17 -2.68
CA PRO A 9 -2.26 9.10 -3.56
C PRO A 9 -3.55 9.60 -2.90
N ALA A 10 -3.99 10.82 -3.23
CA ALA A 10 -5.23 11.37 -2.69
C ALA A 10 -6.47 10.66 -3.25
N ASP A 11 -6.40 10.25 -4.51
CA ASP A 11 -7.46 9.62 -5.29
C ASP A 11 -6.84 8.79 -6.43
N ILE A 12 -7.71 8.06 -7.15
CA ILE A 12 -7.29 7.23 -8.29
C ILE A 12 -6.66 8.05 -9.42
N ASP A 13 -7.17 9.23 -9.74
CA ASP A 13 -6.61 10.06 -10.83
C ASP A 13 -5.18 10.50 -10.52
N THR A 14 -4.93 10.86 -9.26
CA THR A 14 -3.59 11.21 -8.77
C THR A 14 -2.67 9.99 -8.80
N ALA A 15 -3.17 8.81 -8.42
CA ALA A 15 -2.41 7.57 -8.51
C ALA A 15 -1.98 7.26 -9.95
N LEU A 16 -2.91 7.40 -10.90
CA LEU A 16 -2.64 7.20 -12.32
C LEU A 16 -1.66 8.24 -12.85
N ARG A 17 -1.83 9.52 -12.52
CA ARG A 17 -0.86 10.57 -12.92
C ARG A 17 0.56 10.25 -12.44
N LEU A 18 0.73 9.80 -11.19
CA LEU A 18 2.03 9.41 -10.64
C LEU A 18 2.63 8.20 -11.38
N LEU A 19 1.80 7.21 -11.71
CA LEU A 19 2.22 6.04 -12.47
C LEU A 19 2.75 6.42 -13.87
N HIS A 20 2.09 7.39 -14.53
CA HIS A 20 2.49 7.88 -15.85
C HIS A 20 3.68 8.85 -15.80
N SER A 21 3.94 9.53 -14.67
CA SER A 21 5.13 10.39 -14.54
C SER A 21 6.41 9.60 -14.27
N ASP A 22 6.32 8.47 -13.56
CA ASP A 22 7.48 7.67 -13.15
C ASP A 22 7.94 6.66 -14.22
N SER A 23 7.08 6.30 -15.18
CA SER A 23 7.48 5.50 -16.35
C SER A 23 8.57 6.17 -17.20
N CYS A 24 8.79 7.48 -17.03
CA CYS A 24 9.78 8.26 -17.75
C CYS A 24 11.15 8.43 -17.04
N SER A 25 11.32 8.08 -15.75
CA SER A 25 12.39 8.71 -14.95
C SER A 25 13.54 7.84 -14.40
N ALA A 26 13.52 6.50 -14.40
CA ALA A 26 14.60 5.78 -13.67
C ALA A 26 15.21 4.48 -14.22
N ASN A 27 14.70 3.84 -15.28
CA ASN A 27 15.38 2.64 -15.82
C ASN A 27 15.01 2.35 -17.27
N TRP A 28 15.74 2.92 -18.23
CA TRP A 28 15.44 2.85 -19.67
C TRP A 28 15.22 1.44 -20.23
N ARG A 29 15.75 0.38 -19.61
CA ARG A 29 15.50 -1.02 -20.01
C ARG A 29 14.16 -1.59 -19.52
N GLN A 30 13.59 -1.04 -18.45
CA GLN A 30 12.29 -1.42 -17.89
C GLN A 30 11.18 -0.39 -18.20
N SER A 31 11.54 0.83 -18.59
CA SER A 31 10.65 1.91 -19.03
C SER A 31 9.77 1.56 -20.25
N PHE A 32 9.95 0.39 -20.87
CA PHE A 32 9.19 -0.03 -22.05
C PHE A 32 8.12 -1.11 -21.79
N GLN A 33 7.98 -1.60 -20.56
CA GLN A 33 6.87 -2.50 -20.22
C GLN A 33 5.76 -1.71 -19.54
N ALA A 34 4.66 -1.48 -20.27
CA ALA A 34 3.48 -0.86 -19.70
C ALA A 34 2.93 -1.72 -18.54
N LEU A 35 2.57 -1.06 -17.43
CA LEU A 35 1.86 -1.72 -16.34
C LEU A 35 0.41 -1.99 -16.78
N LEU A 36 0.02 -3.26 -16.74
CA LEU A 36 -1.24 -3.80 -17.25
C LEU A 36 -1.44 -3.41 -18.73
N PRO A 37 -0.69 -4.03 -19.67
CA PRO A 37 -0.76 -3.69 -21.09
C PRO A 37 -2.16 -4.00 -21.65
N ARG A 38 -2.81 -3.00 -22.26
CA ARG A 38 -4.20 -3.08 -22.74
C ARG A 38 -4.45 -4.21 -23.74
N GLU A 39 -3.49 -4.47 -24.61
CA GLU A 39 -3.57 -5.47 -25.68
C GLU A 39 -3.19 -6.90 -25.23
N ASP A 40 -2.77 -7.09 -23.97
CA ASP A 40 -2.30 -8.37 -23.45
C ASP A 40 -2.78 -8.60 -22.01
N GLU A 41 -4.04 -9.03 -21.87
CA GLU A 41 -4.64 -9.40 -20.58
C GLU A 41 -3.85 -10.51 -19.85
N PRO A 42 -3.38 -11.61 -20.50
CA PRO A 42 -2.54 -12.60 -19.83
C PRO A 42 -1.32 -12.00 -19.14
N THR A 43 -0.59 -11.08 -19.79
CA THR A 43 0.53 -10.38 -19.16
C THR A 43 0.05 -9.48 -18.02
N GLY A 44 -1.06 -8.75 -18.19
CA GLY A 44 -1.64 -7.93 -17.12
C GLY A 44 -2.01 -8.74 -15.87
N ARG A 45 -2.58 -9.93 -16.06
CA ARG A 45 -2.89 -10.86 -14.98
C ARG A 45 -1.63 -11.34 -14.25
N ALA A 46 -0.61 -11.74 -15.00
CA ALA A 46 0.68 -12.14 -14.42
C ALA A 46 1.33 -10.99 -13.62
N GLN A 47 1.22 -9.76 -14.11
CA GLN A 47 1.69 -8.56 -13.39
C GLN A 47 0.91 -8.31 -12.09
N LEU A 48 -0.42 -8.50 -12.07
CA LEU A 48 -1.21 -8.44 -10.83
C LEU A 48 -0.78 -9.49 -9.80
N GLU A 49 -0.56 -10.73 -10.24
CA GLU A 49 -0.09 -11.83 -9.39
C GLU A 49 1.29 -11.53 -8.81
N LEU A 50 2.22 -11.04 -9.65
CA LEU A 50 3.56 -10.63 -9.21
C LEU A 50 3.49 -9.50 -8.17
N MET A 51 2.67 -8.47 -8.42
CA MET A 51 2.44 -7.43 -7.43
C MET A 51 1.96 -8.08 -6.12
N GLN A 52 0.93 -8.92 -6.15
CA GLN A 52 0.42 -9.58 -4.94
C GLN A 52 1.52 -10.33 -4.16
N LEU A 53 2.37 -11.09 -4.86
CA LEU A 53 3.50 -11.79 -4.25
C LEU A 53 4.52 -10.84 -3.60
N GLU A 54 4.88 -9.75 -4.27
CA GLU A 54 5.80 -8.73 -3.71
C GLU A 54 5.24 -8.13 -2.40
N GLN A 55 3.93 -7.90 -2.33
CA GLN A 55 3.29 -7.40 -1.11
C GLN A 55 3.33 -8.42 0.02
N GLN A 56 3.05 -9.69 -0.29
CA GLN A 56 3.12 -10.77 0.69
C GLN A 56 4.55 -10.91 1.23
N GLN A 57 5.55 -10.81 0.35
CA GLN A 57 6.96 -10.85 0.72
C GLN A 57 7.34 -9.67 1.63
N ASN A 58 6.96 -8.45 1.27
CA ASN A 58 7.25 -7.25 2.06
C ASN A 58 6.59 -7.31 3.44
N LEU A 59 5.33 -7.77 3.50
CA LEU A 59 4.62 -7.93 4.77
C LEU A 59 5.27 -8.99 5.64
N PHE A 60 5.61 -10.15 5.06
CA PHE A 60 6.30 -11.22 5.76
C PHE A 60 7.62 -10.74 6.36
N LEU A 61 8.42 -9.99 5.59
CA LEU A 61 9.69 -9.46 6.07
C LEU A 61 9.50 -8.49 7.25
N ALA A 62 8.52 -7.59 7.16
CA ALA A 62 8.21 -6.66 8.25
C ALA A 62 7.76 -7.38 9.52
N GLU A 63 6.89 -8.39 9.39
CA GLU A 63 6.40 -9.20 10.52
C GLU A 63 7.51 -10.06 11.13
N TYR A 64 8.38 -10.62 10.29
CA TYR A 64 9.55 -11.38 10.72
C TYR A 64 10.49 -10.50 11.54
N LEU A 65 10.82 -9.29 11.05
CA LEU A 65 11.71 -8.36 11.75
C LEU A 65 11.09 -7.83 13.05
N TYR A 66 9.78 -7.61 13.08
CA TYR A 66 9.07 -7.33 14.33
C TYR A 66 9.20 -8.46 15.35
N THR A 67 9.04 -9.71 14.90
CA THR A 67 9.19 -10.90 15.76
C THR A 67 10.62 -11.04 16.27
N GLN A 68 11.63 -10.78 15.43
CA GLN A 68 13.04 -10.78 15.84
C GLN A 68 13.34 -9.68 16.87
N ALA A 69 12.79 -8.48 16.69
CA ALA A 69 12.93 -7.38 17.65
C ALA A 69 12.40 -7.77 19.04
N GLN A 70 11.24 -8.43 19.10
CA GLN A 70 10.71 -8.95 20.36
C GLN A 70 11.60 -10.03 20.98
N ALA A 71 12.15 -10.92 20.17
CA ALA A 71 13.02 -11.99 20.64
C ALA A 71 14.30 -11.44 21.28
N LEU A 72 14.96 -10.46 20.63
CA LEU A 72 16.14 -9.77 21.15
C LEU A 72 15.85 -9.07 22.49
N GLY A 73 14.68 -8.43 22.61
CA GLY A 73 14.25 -7.80 23.87
C GLY A 73 14.04 -8.81 25.00
N ARG A 74 13.45 -9.98 24.71
CA ARG A 74 13.19 -11.03 25.71
C ARG A 74 14.45 -11.77 26.14
N ALA A 75 15.42 -11.96 25.23
CA ALA A 75 16.69 -12.60 25.52
C ALA A 75 17.59 -11.75 26.43
N GLY A 76 17.36 -10.42 26.47
CA GLY A 76 18.21 -9.49 27.21
C GLY A 76 19.50 -9.14 26.46
N ASP A 77 19.57 -9.44 25.16
CA ASP A 77 20.73 -9.17 24.30
C ASP A 77 20.95 -7.67 24.07
N ILE A 78 19.92 -6.86 24.30
CA ILE A 78 19.92 -5.40 24.12
C ILE A 78 19.28 -4.68 25.33
N PRO A 79 19.64 -3.41 25.59
CA PRO A 79 19.01 -2.62 26.63
C PRO A 79 17.48 -2.52 26.46
N ALA A 80 16.72 -2.63 27.56
CA ALA A 80 15.26 -2.65 27.54
C ALA A 80 14.63 -1.44 26.81
N ALA A 81 15.15 -0.23 27.07
CA ALA A 81 14.70 0.98 26.39
C ALA A 81 14.96 0.94 24.86
N PHE A 82 16.04 0.30 24.42
CA PHE A 82 16.33 0.13 23.00
C PHE A 82 15.43 -0.94 22.37
N ALA A 83 15.15 -2.03 23.08
CA ALA A 83 14.22 -3.07 22.65
C ALA A 83 12.80 -2.52 22.43
N GLU A 84 12.34 -1.65 23.33
CA GLU A 84 11.05 -0.97 23.23
C GLU A 84 10.98 -0.12 21.96
N VAL A 85 11.95 0.77 21.75
CA VAL A 85 12.03 1.60 20.53
C VAL A 85 12.06 0.74 19.26
N LEU A 86 12.85 -0.34 19.24
CA LEU A 86 12.95 -1.24 18.10
C LEU A 86 11.62 -1.95 17.81
N CYS A 87 10.91 -2.41 18.84
CA CYS A 87 9.60 -3.02 18.69
C CYS A 87 8.56 -2.03 18.16
N HIS A 88 8.53 -0.80 18.67
CA HIS A 88 7.64 0.25 18.16
C HIS A 88 7.93 0.60 16.69
N ALA A 89 9.21 0.72 16.31
CA ALA A 89 9.59 1.01 14.94
C ALA A 89 9.11 -0.09 13.97
N TRP A 90 9.32 -1.36 14.32
CA TRP A 90 8.87 -2.47 13.48
C TRP A 90 7.35 -2.68 13.50
N ALA A 91 6.67 -2.40 14.62
CA ALA A 91 5.21 -2.38 14.67
C ALA A 91 4.63 -1.33 13.70
N ALA A 92 5.23 -0.13 13.68
CA ALA A 92 4.87 0.92 12.72
C ALA A 92 5.15 0.49 11.28
N ALA A 93 6.31 -0.12 11.01
CA ALA A 93 6.66 -0.62 9.67
C ALA A 93 5.67 -1.68 9.17
N VAL A 94 5.23 -2.61 10.03
CA VAL A 94 4.19 -3.61 9.67
C VAL A 94 2.90 -2.91 9.28
N ARG A 95 2.45 -1.90 10.04
CA ARG A 95 1.23 -1.15 9.74
C ARG A 95 1.35 -0.38 8.43
N TYR A 96 2.49 0.28 8.22
CA TYR A 96 2.76 1.03 6.99
C TYR A 96 2.73 0.12 5.77
N THR A 97 3.38 -1.05 5.85
CA THR A 97 3.36 -2.04 4.77
C THR A 97 1.95 -2.54 4.46
N ARG A 98 1.11 -2.77 5.48
CA ARG A 98 -0.30 -3.16 5.28
C ARG A 98 -1.12 -2.04 4.64
N LEU A 99 -0.96 -0.80 5.11
CA LEU A 99 -1.65 0.37 4.55
C LEU A 99 -1.36 0.53 3.05
N PHE A 100 -0.09 0.51 2.67
CA PHE A 100 0.32 0.58 1.27
C PHE A 100 -0.14 -0.63 0.46
N GLY A 101 -0.20 -1.81 1.08
CA GLY A 101 -0.75 -3.01 0.46
C GLY A 101 -2.20 -2.84 0.04
N HIS A 102 -3.04 -2.33 0.95
CA HIS A 102 -4.45 -2.04 0.65
C HIS A 102 -4.58 -1.00 -0.46
N ALA A 103 -3.84 0.12 -0.38
CA ALA A 103 -3.86 1.17 -1.40
C ALA A 103 -3.46 0.62 -2.78
N ARG A 104 -2.35 -0.11 -2.85
CA ARG A 104 -1.86 -0.69 -4.10
C ARG A 104 -2.86 -1.70 -4.67
N GLN A 105 -3.51 -2.51 -3.83
CA GLN A 105 -4.50 -3.48 -4.26
C GLN A 105 -5.75 -2.82 -4.86
N VAL A 106 -6.31 -1.78 -4.23
CA VAL A 106 -7.49 -1.08 -4.78
C VAL A 106 -7.16 -0.36 -6.09
N ILE A 107 -5.99 0.30 -6.16
CA ILE A 107 -5.51 0.98 -7.37
C ILE A 107 -5.32 -0.04 -8.50
N SER A 108 -4.62 -1.15 -8.25
CA SER A 108 -4.30 -2.13 -9.30
C SER A 108 -5.55 -2.83 -9.83
N LEU A 109 -6.53 -3.16 -8.97
CA LEU A 109 -7.80 -3.75 -9.40
C LEU A 109 -8.67 -2.77 -10.19
N ARG A 110 -8.73 -1.49 -9.78
CA ARG A 110 -9.41 -0.45 -10.57
C ARG A 110 -8.72 -0.26 -11.91
N TRP A 111 -7.39 -0.18 -11.94
CA TRP A 111 -6.66 -0.05 -13.19
C TRP A 111 -6.87 -1.26 -14.11
N TYR A 112 -6.90 -2.47 -13.56
CA TYR A 112 -7.20 -3.69 -14.31
C TYR A 112 -8.61 -3.65 -14.96
N LEU A 113 -9.62 -3.19 -14.21
CA LEU A 113 -10.98 -3.00 -14.75
C LEU A 113 -11.00 -1.95 -15.88
N ASN A 114 -10.27 -0.85 -15.72
CA ASN A 114 -10.19 0.19 -16.75
C ASN A 114 -9.55 -0.33 -18.05
N GLN A 115 -8.56 -1.23 -17.95
CA GLN A 115 -7.83 -1.76 -19.11
C GLN A 115 -8.59 -2.89 -19.82
N TYR A 116 -9.18 -3.80 -19.06
CA TYR A 116 -9.72 -5.07 -19.60
C TYR A 116 -11.24 -5.17 -19.54
N GLY A 117 -11.92 -4.15 -19.03
CA GLY A 117 -13.38 -4.08 -18.92
C GLY A 117 -13.93 -4.69 -17.64
N GLU A 118 -15.19 -4.33 -17.37
CA GLU A 118 -15.93 -4.74 -16.18
C GLU A 118 -16.61 -6.10 -16.41
N ASP A 119 -16.24 -7.09 -15.60
CA ASP A 119 -17.02 -8.31 -15.42
C ASP A 119 -17.44 -8.45 -13.94
N PRO A 120 -18.53 -9.19 -13.64
CA PRO A 120 -19.04 -9.29 -12.27
C PRO A 120 -18.01 -9.84 -11.25
N ALA A 121 -17.12 -10.73 -11.67
CA ALA A 121 -16.10 -11.31 -10.79
C ALA A 121 -15.00 -10.28 -10.47
N ARG A 122 -14.51 -9.55 -11.48
CA ARG A 122 -13.52 -8.47 -11.31
C ARG A 122 -14.07 -7.34 -10.45
N LEU A 123 -15.33 -6.95 -10.67
CA LEU A 123 -16.01 -5.97 -9.82
C LEU A 123 -16.14 -6.47 -8.37
N GLY A 124 -16.49 -7.75 -8.18
CA GLY A 124 -16.54 -8.37 -6.86
C GLY A 124 -15.19 -8.33 -6.12
N HIS A 125 -14.09 -8.61 -6.82
CA HIS A 125 -12.74 -8.50 -6.26
C HIS A 125 -12.39 -7.06 -5.86
N LEU A 126 -12.73 -6.07 -6.70
CA LEU A 126 -12.50 -4.67 -6.36
C LEU A 126 -13.31 -4.25 -5.12
N ILE A 127 -14.61 -4.56 -5.07
CA ILE A 127 -15.46 -4.22 -3.93
C ILE A 127 -14.91 -4.84 -2.64
N THR A 128 -14.51 -6.12 -2.69
CA THR A 128 -13.90 -6.80 -1.54
C THR A 128 -12.62 -6.10 -1.07
N ALA A 129 -11.77 -5.66 -2.00
CA ALA A 129 -10.55 -4.94 -1.67
C ALA A 129 -10.82 -3.54 -1.08
N ILE A 130 -11.86 -2.84 -1.56
CA ILE A 130 -12.29 -1.54 -1.03
C ILE A 130 -12.79 -1.70 0.40
N ASP A 131 -13.67 -2.67 0.65
CA ASP A 131 -14.21 -2.91 1.99
C ASP A 131 -13.09 -3.31 2.97
N ALA A 132 -12.12 -4.11 2.52
CA ALA A 132 -10.94 -4.45 3.31
C ALA A 132 -10.07 -3.22 3.62
N ALA A 133 -9.87 -2.32 2.65
CA ALA A 133 -9.12 -1.08 2.84
C ALA A 133 -9.82 -0.12 3.82
N GLN A 134 -11.15 0.03 3.71
CA GLN A 134 -11.97 0.83 4.63
C GLN A 134 -11.88 0.28 6.05
N HIS A 135 -12.06 -1.03 6.21
CA HIS A 135 -11.92 -1.67 7.52
C HIS A 135 -10.51 -1.49 8.11
N TYR A 136 -9.47 -1.57 7.28
CA TYR A 136 -8.11 -1.36 7.74
C TYR A 136 -7.84 0.10 8.15
N ALA A 137 -8.39 1.07 7.41
CA ALA A 137 -8.33 2.49 7.75
C ALA A 137 -8.96 2.75 9.12
N GLU A 138 -10.16 2.22 9.38
CA GLU A 138 -10.84 2.33 10.68
C GLU A 138 -9.98 1.78 11.83
N LYS A 139 -9.43 0.57 11.67
CA LYS A 139 -8.54 -0.04 12.68
C LYS A 139 -7.29 0.77 12.93
N THR A 140 -6.76 1.41 11.89
CA THR A 140 -5.57 2.26 12.00
C THR A 140 -5.89 3.57 12.71
N SER A 141 -7.04 4.19 12.42
CA SER A 141 -7.53 5.37 13.13
C SER A 141 -7.71 5.12 14.63
N LEU A 142 -8.33 3.99 15.00
CA LEU A 142 -8.52 3.61 16.40
C LEU A 142 -7.18 3.43 17.11
N TRP A 143 -6.24 2.72 16.48
CA TRP A 143 -4.92 2.49 17.04
C TRP A 143 -4.13 3.79 17.24
N LEU A 144 -4.18 4.71 16.27
CA LEU A 144 -3.54 6.03 16.37
C LEU A 144 -4.15 6.90 17.48
N ALA A 145 -5.41 6.66 17.85
CA ALA A 145 -6.09 7.37 18.93
C ALA A 145 -5.85 6.74 20.31
N GLU A 146 -5.63 5.42 20.37
CA GLU A 146 -5.39 4.65 21.59
C GLU A 146 -3.94 4.72 22.08
N GLU A 147 -2.98 4.62 21.17
CA GLU A 147 -1.61 5.00 21.50
C GLU A 147 -1.59 6.52 21.61
N ASP A 148 -1.23 7.07 22.77
CA ASP A 148 -0.85 8.48 22.90
C ASP A 148 0.48 8.65 22.15
N VAL A 149 0.43 8.52 20.81
CA VAL A 149 1.56 8.30 19.91
C VAL A 149 2.47 9.54 19.98
N ASN A 150 3.37 9.54 20.96
CA ASN A 150 4.59 10.33 20.98
C ASN A 150 5.67 9.68 20.10
N VAL A 151 5.26 8.81 19.18
CA VAL A 151 6.10 8.22 18.16
C VAL A 151 6.27 9.30 17.09
N ALA A 152 7.49 9.81 16.98
CA ALA A 152 7.99 10.78 16.00
C ALA A 152 6.91 11.41 15.10
N HIS A 153 6.74 12.73 15.19
CA HIS A 153 5.78 13.63 14.50
C HIS A 153 5.36 13.29 13.04
N ASN A 154 6.11 12.43 12.36
CA ASN A 154 5.91 11.96 11.00
C ASN A 154 5.05 10.67 10.87
N LEU A 155 4.79 9.91 11.95
CA LEU A 155 4.04 8.64 11.83
C LEU A 155 2.59 8.86 11.35
N PRO A 156 1.82 9.83 11.89
CA PRO A 156 0.49 10.14 11.38
C PRO A 156 0.50 10.65 9.93
N LEU A 157 1.60 11.27 9.49
CA LEU A 157 1.79 11.73 8.12
C LEU A 157 1.99 10.56 7.13
N LEU A 158 2.60 9.47 7.60
CA LEU A 158 2.88 8.25 6.82
C LEU A 158 1.73 7.24 6.89
N LEU A 159 1.05 7.17 8.03
CA LEU A 159 -0.09 6.32 8.31
C LEU A 159 -1.37 7.16 8.31
N ASP A 160 -1.75 7.73 7.17
CA ASP A 160 -2.98 8.51 7.04
C ASP A 160 -4.17 7.59 6.70
N PRO A 161 -4.98 7.15 7.69
CA PRO A 161 -6.10 6.27 7.44
C PRO A 161 -7.21 6.94 6.63
N SER A 162 -7.43 8.24 6.83
CA SER A 162 -8.45 8.99 6.09
C SER A 162 -8.14 8.99 4.60
N ARG A 163 -6.86 9.14 4.25
CA ARG A 163 -6.42 9.10 2.86
C ARG A 163 -6.56 7.72 2.22
N LEU A 164 -6.32 6.63 2.96
CA LEU A 164 -6.63 5.28 2.46
C LEU A 164 -8.13 5.13 2.19
N GLY A 165 -8.99 5.59 3.11
CA GLY A 165 -10.45 5.52 2.95
C GLY A 165 -10.95 6.28 1.73
N LEU A 166 -10.50 7.53 1.55
CA LEU A 166 -10.85 8.36 0.40
C LEU A 166 -10.35 7.76 -0.92
N LEU A 167 -9.10 7.27 -0.94
CA LEU A 167 -8.54 6.59 -2.12
C LEU A 167 -9.35 5.35 -2.48
N ALA A 168 -9.66 4.49 -1.51
CA ALA A 168 -10.45 3.28 -1.73
C ALA A 168 -11.84 3.61 -2.27
N GLU A 169 -12.49 4.64 -1.74
CA GLU A 169 -13.79 5.09 -2.23
C GLU A 169 -13.71 5.67 -3.65
N SER A 170 -12.67 6.45 -3.97
CA SER A 170 -12.44 6.95 -5.33
C SER A 170 -12.28 5.81 -6.34
N CYS A 171 -11.75 4.67 -5.91
CA CYS A 171 -11.63 3.48 -6.75
C CYS A 171 -12.98 2.78 -7.03
N ARG A 172 -14.11 3.18 -6.41
CA ARG A 172 -15.44 2.66 -6.80
C ARG A 172 -15.92 3.18 -8.15
N GLN A 173 -15.42 4.34 -8.57
CA GLN A 173 -15.76 4.93 -9.86
C GLN A 173 -14.67 4.63 -10.89
N PRO A 174 -15.02 4.51 -12.19
CA PRO A 174 -14.02 4.51 -13.23
C PRO A 174 -13.24 5.83 -13.19
N ALA A 175 -11.92 5.74 -13.27
CA ALA A 175 -11.07 6.93 -13.39
C ALA A 175 -11.19 7.49 -14.81
N ASP A 176 -11.14 8.81 -14.96
CA ASP A 176 -11.10 9.43 -16.28
C ASP A 176 -9.84 8.95 -17.00
N ALA A 177 -10.02 8.39 -18.19
CA ALA A 177 -8.90 7.92 -19.00
C ALA A 177 -7.96 9.11 -19.28
N ILE A 178 -6.73 9.05 -18.75
CA ILE A 178 -5.66 9.93 -19.19
C ILE A 178 -5.31 9.46 -20.61
N LEU A 179 -5.88 10.14 -21.60
CA LEU A 179 -5.61 9.97 -23.04
C LEU A 179 -4.16 10.37 -23.38
#